data_AF-A0A9D6E4U8-F1
#
_entry.id   AF-A0A9D6E4U8-F1
#
_cell.length_a   1.000
_cell.length_b   1.000
_cell.length_c   1.000
_cell.angle_alpha   90.00
_cell.angle_beta   90.00
_cell.angle_gamma   90.00
#
_symmetry.space_group_name_H-M   'P 1'
#
loop_
_entity.id
_entity.type
_entity.pdbx_description
1 polymer ?
#
loop_
_entity_poly.entity_id
_entity_poly.type
_entity_poly.pdbx_seq_one_letter_code
_entity_poly.pdbx_strand_id
1 'polypeptide(L)'
;MSLEPLYSKVSEAIRKAESMEDDGDPGAEEAYGEVSQLEEEIARLLPASNAEGALARRGALRAALAAGDFTRAVKLKDRYETEEGATDELRRELIEVWEVARRSRASALTFHWTLEVLRMELTAA
;
A
#
# COMPACT_ATOMS: atom_id res chain seq x y z
N MET A 1 16.51 10.72 -13.68
CA MET A 1 15.66 10.09 -14.70
C MET A 1 14.58 11.08 -15.10
N SER A 2 14.09 11.06 -16.33
CA SER A 2 12.86 11.79 -16.68
C SER A 2 11.64 11.07 -16.11
N LEU A 3 10.54 11.79 -15.88
CA LEU A 3 9.30 11.23 -15.31
C LEU A 3 8.57 10.29 -16.27
N GLU A 4 8.66 10.53 -17.59
CA GLU A 4 7.94 9.74 -18.61
C GLU A 4 8.25 8.23 -18.56
N PRO A 5 9.52 7.78 -18.51
CA PRO A 5 9.83 6.35 -18.31
C PRO A 5 9.27 5.77 -17.02
N LEU A 6 9.18 6.57 -15.94
CA LEU A 6 8.64 6.10 -14.66
C LEU A 6 7.13 5.90 -14.75
N TYR A 7 6.39 6.82 -15.37
CA TYR A 7 4.95 6.67 -15.57
C TYR A 7 4.58 5.44 -16.39
N SER A 8 5.35 5.14 -17.45
CA SER A 8 5.16 3.90 -18.22
C SER A 8 5.39 2.67 -17.35
N LYS A 9 6.48 2.63 -16.59
CA LYS A 9 6.81 1.51 -15.70
C LYS A 9 5.78 1.30 -14.61
N VAL A 10 5.30 2.38 -13.97
CA VAL A 10 4.22 2.28 -12.96
C VAL A 10 2.96 1.70 -13.57
N SER A 11 2.56 2.18 -14.74
CA SER A 11 1.36 1.69 -15.42
C SER A 11 1.46 0.21 -15.78
N GLU A 12 2.61 -0.24 -16.25
CA GLU A 12 2.88 -1.65 -16.54
C GLU A 12 2.90 -2.51 -15.28
N ALA A 13 3.56 -2.04 -14.22
CA ALA A 13 3.63 -2.74 -12.95
C ALA A 13 2.26 -2.88 -12.28
N ILE A 14 1.41 -1.85 -12.34
CA ILE A 14 0.03 -1.91 -11.83
C ILE A 14 -0.76 -2.98 -12.59
N ARG A 15 -0.76 -2.95 -13.92
CA ARG A 15 -1.50 -3.95 -14.73
C ARG A 15 -1.03 -5.38 -14.45
N LYS A 16 0.28 -5.56 -14.26
CA LYS A 16 0.85 -6.87 -13.89
C LYS A 16 0.33 -7.30 -12.51
N ALA A 17 0.42 -6.44 -11.50
CA ALA A 17 -0.03 -6.75 -10.15
C ALA A 17 -1.54 -7.05 -10.10
N GLU A 18 -2.36 -6.24 -10.75
CA GLU A 18 -3.82 -6.45 -10.84
C GLU A 18 -4.16 -7.75 -11.55
N SER A 19 -3.51 -8.07 -12.68
CA SER A 19 -3.73 -9.33 -13.39
C SER A 19 -3.38 -10.54 -12.52
N MET A 20 -2.30 -10.46 -11.74
CA MET A 20 -1.89 -11.54 -10.83
C MET A 20 -2.87 -11.68 -9.66
N GLU A 21 -3.36 -10.56 -9.12
CA GLU A 21 -4.38 -10.56 -8.06
C GLU A 21 -5.68 -11.21 -8.55
N ASP A 22 -6.14 -10.86 -9.75
CA ASP A 22 -7.35 -11.42 -10.38
C ASP A 22 -7.23 -12.94 -10.58
N ASP A 23 -6.03 -13.44 -10.90
CA ASP A 23 -5.74 -14.86 -11.06
C ASP A 23 -5.52 -15.58 -9.71
N GLY A 24 -5.50 -14.85 -8.59
CA GLY A 24 -5.19 -15.38 -7.26
C GLY A 24 -3.74 -15.84 -7.11
N ASP A 25 -2.83 -15.32 -7.94
CA ASP A 25 -1.40 -15.63 -7.90
C ASP A 25 -0.75 -15.02 -6.64
N PRO A 26 -0.11 -15.82 -5.77
CA PRO A 26 0.61 -15.32 -4.60
C PRO A 26 1.69 -14.27 -4.93
N GLY A 27 2.21 -14.24 -6.17
CA GLY A 27 3.17 -13.25 -6.63
C GLY A 27 2.61 -11.84 -6.80
N ALA A 28 1.29 -11.65 -6.69
CA ALA A 28 0.65 -10.33 -6.72
C ALA A 28 1.20 -9.40 -5.63
N GLU A 29 1.45 -9.92 -4.42
CA GLU A 29 2.02 -9.14 -3.31
C GLU A 29 3.40 -8.56 -3.68
N GLU A 30 4.27 -9.37 -4.29
CA GLU A 30 5.59 -8.92 -4.75
C GLU A 30 5.47 -7.86 -5.85
N ALA A 31 4.54 -8.05 -6.80
CA ALA A 31 4.29 -7.10 -7.88
C ALA A 31 3.80 -5.74 -7.35
N TYR A 32 2.92 -5.72 -6.34
CA TYR A 32 2.55 -4.47 -5.65
C TYR A 32 3.73 -3.85 -4.90
N GLY A 33 4.67 -4.66 -4.41
CA GLY A 33 5.93 -4.20 -3.86
C GLY A 33 6.74 -3.37 -4.87
N GLU A 34 6.82 -3.84 -6.13
CA GLU A 34 7.46 -3.12 -7.24
C GLU A 34 6.74 -1.80 -7.57
N VAL A 35 5.40 -1.82 -7.66
CA VAL A 35 4.58 -0.60 -7.87
C VAL A 35 4.90 0.44 -6.81
N SER A 36 4.94 0.03 -5.54
CA SER A 36 5.25 0.92 -4.42
C SER A 36 6.61 1.60 -4.59
N GLN A 37 7.65 0.85 -5.00
CA GLN A 37 9.00 1.40 -5.19
C GLN A 37 9.06 2.42 -6.34
N LEU A 38 8.36 2.16 -7.45
CA LEU A 38 8.31 3.07 -8.58
C LEU A 38 7.58 4.37 -8.23
N GLU A 39 6.46 4.28 -7.50
CA GLU A 39 5.72 5.45 -7.01
C GLU A 39 6.55 6.26 -6.00
N GLU A 40 7.35 5.61 -5.16
CA GLU A 40 8.34 6.32 -4.31
C GLU A 40 9.40 7.05 -5.13
N GLU A 41 9.80 6.54 -6.29
CA GLU A 41 10.72 7.24 -7.18
C GLU A 41 10.09 8.50 -7.78
N ILE A 42 8.84 8.44 -8.20
CA ILE A 42 8.09 9.63 -8.65
C ILE A 42 7.93 10.63 -7.50
N ALA A 43 7.55 10.15 -6.31
CA ALA A 43 7.38 10.99 -5.13
C ALA A 43 8.68 11.70 -4.70
N ARG A 44 9.85 11.10 -4.95
CA ARG A 44 11.15 11.75 -4.74
C ARG A 44 11.47 12.85 -5.75
N LEU A 45 10.92 12.77 -6.96
CA LEU A 45 11.17 13.73 -8.03
C LEU A 45 10.20 14.92 -8.01
N LEU A 46 9.02 14.73 -7.40
CA LEU A 46 7.97 15.75 -7.35
C LEU A 46 7.60 16.12 -5.92
N PRO A 47 7.53 17.43 -5.59
CA PRO A 47 7.17 17.88 -4.25
C PRO A 47 5.75 17.47 -3.90
N ALA A 48 5.46 17.31 -2.60
CA ALA A 48 4.13 16.94 -2.12
C ALA A 48 3.03 17.97 -2.46
N SER A 49 3.42 19.23 -2.74
CA SER A 49 2.52 20.30 -3.19
C SER A 49 2.13 20.18 -4.67
N ASN A 50 2.86 19.38 -5.45
CA ASN A 50 2.49 19.05 -6.83
C ASN A 50 1.43 17.93 -6.83
N ALA A 51 0.41 18.04 -7.68
CA ALA A 51 -0.68 17.06 -7.74
C ALA A 51 -0.23 15.64 -8.07
N GLU A 52 0.72 15.48 -9.00
CA GLU A 52 1.32 14.19 -9.35
C GLU A 52 2.23 13.68 -8.22
N GLY A 53 2.96 14.58 -7.55
CA GLY A 53 3.73 14.24 -6.36
C GLY A 53 2.86 13.72 -5.21
N ALA A 54 1.72 14.36 -4.95
CA ALA A 54 0.74 13.91 -3.97
C ALA A 54 0.13 12.56 -4.37
N LEU A 55 -0.17 12.37 -5.65
CA LEU A 55 -0.69 11.10 -6.18
C LEU A 55 0.30 9.96 -5.97
N ALA A 56 1.58 10.17 -6.28
CA ALA A 56 2.62 9.16 -6.11
C ALA A 56 2.81 8.72 -4.65
N ARG A 57 2.67 9.64 -3.69
CA ARG A 57 2.72 9.32 -2.26
C ARG A 57 1.58 8.41 -1.83
N ARG A 58 0.37 8.68 -2.32
CA ARG A 58 -0.80 7.80 -2.11
C ARG A 58 -0.61 6.44 -2.79
N GLY A 59 -0.13 6.44 -4.03
CA GLY A 59 0.18 5.23 -4.80
C GLY A 59 1.17 4.34 -4.06
N ALA A 60 2.30 4.91 -3.63
CA ALA A 60 3.33 4.20 -2.88
C ALA A 60 2.81 3.58 -1.58
N LEU A 61 1.99 4.31 -0.81
CA LEU A 61 1.39 3.80 0.42
C LEU A 61 0.40 2.66 0.13
N ARG A 62 -0.54 2.87 -0.81
CA ARG A 62 -1.56 1.86 -1.15
C ARG A 62 -0.92 0.58 -1.69
N ALA A 63 0.07 0.71 -2.57
CA ALA A 63 0.79 -0.43 -3.10
C ALA A 63 1.61 -1.17 -2.03
N ALA A 64 2.22 -0.46 -1.07
CA ALA A 64 2.88 -1.11 0.07
C ALA A 64 1.90 -1.89 0.96
N LEU A 65 0.67 -1.38 1.13
CA LEU A 65 -0.39 -2.08 1.85
C LEU A 65 -0.89 -3.32 1.09
N ALA A 66 -1.08 -3.20 -0.23
CA ALA A 66 -1.47 -4.32 -1.10
C ALA A 66 -0.39 -5.42 -1.14
N ALA A 67 0.88 -5.05 -1.03
CA ALA A 67 2.01 -5.98 -0.90
C ALA A 67 2.11 -6.67 0.47
N GLY A 68 1.18 -6.44 1.40
CA GLY A 68 1.24 -6.97 2.76
C GLY A 68 2.37 -6.40 3.63
N ASP A 69 3.18 -5.47 3.13
CA ASP A 69 4.30 -4.86 3.87
C ASP A 69 3.83 -3.68 4.73
N PHE A 70 3.07 -4.00 5.77
CA PHE A 70 2.55 -3.03 6.73
C PHE A 70 3.64 -2.24 7.46
N THR A 71 4.83 -2.85 7.64
CA THR A 71 5.96 -2.19 8.30
C THR A 71 6.52 -1.07 7.42
N ARG A 72 6.63 -1.30 6.11
CA ARG A 72 7.01 -0.25 5.17
C ARG A 72 5.88 0.76 4.96
N ALA A 73 4.63 0.30 4.87
CA ALA A 73 3.48 1.18 4.71
C ALA A 73 3.38 2.23 5.85
N VAL A 74 3.54 1.83 7.11
CA VAL A 74 3.50 2.82 8.23
C VAL A 74 4.65 3.82 8.13
N LYS A 75 5.86 3.39 7.74
CA LYS A 75 7.00 4.29 7.53
C LYS A 75 6.74 5.30 6.41
N LEU A 76 6.13 4.85 5.31
CA LEU A 76 5.74 5.73 4.20
C LEU A 76 4.69 6.74 4.62
N LYS A 77 3.64 6.28 5.32
CA LYS A 77 2.61 7.15 5.87
C LYS A 77 3.23 8.21 6.78
N ASP A 78 4.04 7.82 7.75
CA ASP A 78 4.60 8.77 8.74
C ASP A 78 5.55 9.78 8.07
N ARG A 79 6.35 9.31 7.09
CA ARG A 79 7.21 10.19 6.28
C ARG A 79 6.41 11.21 5.49
N TYR A 80 5.43 10.76 4.72
CA TYR A 80 4.67 11.63 3.82
C TYR A 80 3.68 12.53 4.55
N GLU A 81 3.13 12.06 5.68
CA GLU A 81 2.28 12.89 6.52
C GLU A 81 3.08 14.06 7.08
N THR A 82 4.34 13.86 7.48
CA THR A 82 5.15 14.94 8.09
C THR A 82 5.92 15.77 7.08
N GLU A 83 5.86 15.43 5.80
CA GLU A 83 6.64 16.05 4.75
C GLU A 83 6.27 17.53 4.52
N GLU A 84 7.30 18.36 4.31
CA GLU A 84 7.12 19.76 3.95
C GLU A 84 6.39 19.90 2.60
N GLY A 85 5.42 20.81 2.54
CA GLY A 85 4.59 21.02 1.35
C GLY A 85 3.45 20.00 1.18
N ALA A 86 3.34 18.98 2.03
CA ALA A 86 2.16 18.11 2.05
C ALA A 86 0.94 18.90 2.56
N THR A 87 -0.09 18.98 1.72
CA THR A 87 -1.35 19.65 2.05
C THR A 87 -2.11 18.90 3.14
N ASP A 88 -2.99 19.60 3.87
CA ASP A 88 -3.86 18.96 4.86
C ASP A 88 -4.73 17.86 4.25
N GLU A 89 -5.11 18.03 2.97
CA GLU A 89 -5.85 17.00 2.23
C GLU A 89 -5.03 15.72 2.05
N LEU A 90 -3.80 15.84 1.54
CA LEU A 90 -2.91 14.69 1.37
C LEU A 90 -2.66 13.98 2.70
N ARG A 91 -2.41 14.74 3.78
CA ARG A 91 -2.20 14.18 5.13
C ARG A 91 -3.41 13.38 5.58
N ARG A 92 -4.62 13.94 5.44
CA ARG A 92 -5.87 13.25 5.79
C ARG A 92 -6.07 11.97 4.99
N GLU A 93 -5.87 12.02 3.67
CA GLU A 93 -6.00 10.85 2.80
C GLU A 93 -5.02 9.72 3.17
N LEU A 94 -3.76 10.06 3.50
CA LEU A 94 -2.76 9.08 3.93
C LEU A 94 -3.14 8.42 5.26
N ILE A 95 -3.64 9.22 6.23
CA ILE A 95 -4.14 8.72 7.51
C ILE A 95 -5.35 7.80 7.28
N GLU A 96 -6.31 8.21 6.46
CA GLU A 96 -7.52 7.44 6.19
C GLU A 96 -7.19 6.08 5.55
N VAL A 97 -6.33 6.07 4.51
CA VAL A 97 -5.88 4.84 3.85
C VAL A 97 -5.22 3.89 4.85
N TRP A 98 -4.34 4.41 5.71
CA TRP A 98 -3.69 3.61 6.75
C TRP A 98 -4.68 3.05 7.76
N GLU A 99 -5.61 3.87 8.27
CA GLU A 99 -6.59 3.44 9.28
C GLU A 99 -7.57 2.40 8.74
N VAL A 100 -7.99 2.52 7.47
CA VAL A 100 -8.79 1.48 6.81
C VAL A 100 -8.01 0.17 6.75
N ALA A 101 -6.77 0.18 6.26
CA ALA A 101 -5.96 -1.04 6.14
C ALA A 101 -5.62 -1.65 7.51
N ARG A 102 -5.31 -0.82 8.51
CA ARG A 102 -5.05 -1.23 9.90
C ARG A 102 -6.25 -1.95 10.50
N ARG A 103 -7.47 -1.42 10.30
CA ARG A 103 -8.71 -2.06 10.75
C ARG A 103 -8.95 -3.38 10.03
N SER A 104 -8.82 -3.41 8.70
CA SER A 104 -8.99 -4.64 7.92
C SER A 104 -8.05 -5.75 8.38
N ARG A 105 -6.77 -5.42 8.62
CA ARG A 105 -5.78 -6.36 9.16
C ARG A 105 -6.14 -6.86 10.56
N ALA A 106 -6.55 -5.95 11.46
CA ALA A 106 -6.96 -6.33 12.82
C ALA A 106 -8.16 -7.27 12.80
N SER A 107 -9.14 -7.03 11.94
CA SER A 107 -10.30 -7.90 11.74
C SER A 107 -9.89 -9.28 11.21
N ALA A 108 -9.00 -9.35 10.23
CA ALA A 108 -8.50 -10.62 9.67
C ALA A 108 -7.78 -11.47 10.74
N LEU A 109 -6.93 -10.85 11.56
CA LEU A 109 -6.25 -11.53 12.66
C LEU A 109 -7.23 -12.03 13.74
N THR A 110 -8.24 -11.22 14.06
CA THR A 110 -9.28 -11.61 15.03
C THR A 110 -10.09 -12.81 14.52
N PHE A 111 -10.47 -12.79 13.25
CA PHE A 111 -11.20 -13.90 12.62
C PHE A 111 -10.37 -15.19 12.58
N HIS A 112 -9.09 -15.09 12.20
CA HIS A 112 -8.16 -16.21 12.22
C HIS A 112 -8.04 -16.87 13.60
N TRP A 113 -7.83 -16.05 14.65
CA TRP A 113 -7.75 -16.56 16.02
C TRP A 113 -9.06 -17.21 16.49
N THR A 114 -10.20 -16.62 16.11
CA THR A 114 -11.53 -17.18 16.44
C THR A 114 -11.73 -18.56 15.82
N LEU A 115 -11.32 -18.74 14.56
CA LEU A 115 -11.39 -20.04 13.89
C LEU A 115 -10.45 -21.08 14.50
N GLU A 116 -9.27 -20.67 14.94
CA GLU A 116 -8.31 -21.56 15.59
C GLU A 116 -8.84 -22.06 16.94
N VAL A 117 -9.40 -21.18 17.77
CA VAL A 117 -10.03 -21.54 19.05
C VAL A 117 -11.20 -22.51 18.83
N LEU A 118 -12.10 -22.20 17.89
CA LEU A 118 -13.23 -23.08 17.56
C LEU A 118 -12.77 -24.48 17.09
N ARG A 119 -11.70 -24.53 16.27
CA ARG A 119 -11.10 -25.79 15.82
C ARG A 119 -10.53 -26.60 16.98
N MET A 120 -9.90 -25.96 17.96
CA MET A 120 -9.38 -26.64 19.15
C MET A 120 -10.51 -27.21 20.01
N GLU A 121 -11.60 -26.48 20.20
CA GLU A 121 -12.76 -26.98 20.96
C GLU A 121 -13.44 -28.17 20.27
N LEU A 122 -13.58 -28.14 18.94
CA LEU A 122 -14.17 -29.23 18.16
C LEU A 122 -13.30 -30.49 18.07
N THR A 123 -11.99 -30.37 18.28
CA THR A 123 -11.06 -31.53 18.27
C THR A 123 -10.84 -32.13 19.66
N ALA A 124 -11.27 -31.43 20.72
CA ALA A 124 -11.21 -31.89 22.10
C ALA A 124 -12.50 -32.58 22.59
N ALA A 125 -13.56 -32.58 21.77
CA ALA A 125 -14.85 -33.25 22.02
C ALA A 125 -14.95 -34.57 21.26
#